data_AF-A0A8H5FGW9-F1
#
_entry.id   AF-A0A8H5FGW9-F1
#
_cell.length_a   1.000
_cell.length_b   1.000
_cell.length_c   1.000
_cell.angle_alpha   90.00
_cell.angle_beta   90.00
_cell.angle_gamma   90.00
#
_symmetry.space_group_name_H-M   'P 1'
#
loop_
_entity.id
_entity.type
_entity.pdbx_description
1 polymer ?
#
loop_
_entity_poly.entity_id
_entity_poly.type
_entity_poly.pdbx_seq_one_letter_code
_entity_poly.pdbx_strand_id
1 'polypeptide(L)'
;MLLLVLVPTFAPGSIHVITRDFGVLNPCTIHSPNISLVDTDRNVQMASFANTVIISGSYLPTPSPCGRCAYNVTFVGTSLECTPDPSYDFSDFKNSSTEFSIYRGTLDINAPAFLTVATRGGTFSSPTGARAVRCIAYSTLHTVGLWHDAISRIDPRHSTPLTKLDFKIPDRQIQLDGLSAFAAALGLALNGIVTYNASDSSIVSRLPVPFSPFFHTEDQNITDIAFSWPDMETTLPSLMQNLTFSLLSRQFHARESGTYFTQSPGLCWTTQPMYEYTTWRLLTPYGMGWGATAVWLVVGFWHVGRNGRERDLTFLNLVEGLDMAPKSKHKRRGHRRAS
;
A
#
# COMPACT_ATOMS: atom_id res chain seq x y z
N MET A 1 47.76 -4.70 -20.74
CA MET A 1 46.66 -5.32 -19.96
C MET A 1 46.05 -4.38 -18.91
N LEU A 2 46.75 -3.32 -18.45
CA LEU A 2 46.23 -2.32 -17.49
C LEU A 2 45.22 -1.30 -18.05
N LEU A 3 45.07 -1.20 -19.37
CA LEU A 3 44.26 -0.15 -20.02
C LEU A 3 42.76 -0.48 -20.08
N LEU A 4 42.37 -1.76 -20.00
CA LEU A 4 40.96 -2.18 -20.10
C LEU A 4 40.19 -2.04 -18.78
N VAL A 5 40.87 -1.91 -17.63
CA VAL A 5 40.25 -1.80 -16.30
C VAL A 5 39.81 -0.36 -15.98
N LEU A 6 40.25 0.65 -16.75
CA LEU A 6 39.95 2.07 -16.51
C LEU A 6 38.66 2.57 -17.16
N VAL A 7 38.00 1.79 -18.03
CA VAL A 7 36.81 2.27 -18.76
C VAL A 7 35.57 2.48 -17.87
N PRO A 8 35.24 1.65 -16.86
CA PRO A 8 34.01 1.84 -16.09
C PRO A 8 34.06 2.98 -15.05
N THR A 9 35.22 3.60 -14.77
CA THR A 9 35.35 4.60 -13.71
C THR A 9 35.10 6.05 -14.14
N PHE A 10 35.04 6.36 -15.44
CA PHE A 10 34.97 7.77 -15.91
C PHE A 10 33.57 8.35 -16.13
N ALA A 11 32.49 7.59 -15.94
CA ALA A 11 31.14 8.11 -16.08
C ALA A 11 30.16 7.76 -14.93
N PRO A 12 30.55 7.90 -13.64
CA PRO A 12 29.62 7.79 -12.52
C PRO A 12 28.57 8.91 -12.67
N GLY A 13 27.34 8.53 -13.04
CA GLY A 13 26.24 9.46 -13.30
C GLY A 13 25.68 9.45 -14.72
N SER A 14 26.24 8.71 -15.68
CA SER A 14 25.63 8.59 -17.03
C SER A 14 24.37 7.72 -17.09
N ILE A 15 24.10 6.97 -16.02
CA ILE A 15 23.00 6.03 -15.92
C ILE A 15 21.86 6.69 -15.15
N HIS A 16 20.74 6.93 -15.82
CA HIS A 16 19.48 7.25 -15.17
C HIS A 16 18.63 5.98 -15.10
N VAL A 17 18.24 5.61 -13.88
CA VAL A 17 17.25 4.53 -13.69
C VAL A 17 15.89 5.13 -14.01
N ILE A 18 15.32 4.69 -15.13
CA ILE A 18 13.94 5.03 -15.47
C ILE A 18 13.08 3.87 -15.01
N THR A 19 12.22 4.16 -14.04
CA THR A 19 11.30 3.18 -13.46
C THR A 19 9.90 3.25 -14.08
N ARG A 20 9.71 4.03 -15.16
CA ARG A 20 8.37 4.29 -15.70
C ARG A 20 8.03 3.38 -16.87
N ASP A 21 6.86 2.77 -16.75
CA ASP A 21 6.03 2.12 -17.77
C ASP A 21 6.54 0.86 -18.47
N PHE A 22 7.81 0.49 -18.32
CA PHE A 22 8.30 -0.80 -18.79
C PHE A 22 8.10 -1.90 -17.75
N GLY A 23 6.89 -2.44 -17.68
CA GLY A 23 6.66 -3.67 -16.95
C GLY A 23 6.73 -4.90 -17.84
N VAL A 24 7.24 -5.97 -17.25
CA VAL A 24 7.20 -7.30 -17.85
C VAL A 24 6.16 -8.11 -17.08
N LEU A 25 5.26 -8.75 -17.81
CA LEU A 25 4.33 -9.73 -17.26
C LEU A 25 5.11 -10.99 -16.93
N ASN A 26 5.25 -11.27 -15.64
CA ASN A 26 5.90 -12.48 -15.13
C ASN A 26 4.85 -13.40 -14.49
N PRO A 27 4.98 -14.72 -14.65
CA PRO A 27 4.11 -15.67 -13.95
C PRO A 27 4.29 -15.52 -12.43
N CYS A 28 3.18 -15.47 -11.71
CA CYS A 28 3.16 -15.37 -10.26
C CYS A 28 1.97 -16.14 -9.67
N THR A 29 2.06 -16.50 -8.39
CA THR A 29 0.95 -17.11 -7.66
C THR A 29 0.11 -16.01 -7.01
N ILE A 30 -1.12 -15.85 -7.48
CA ILE A 30 -2.08 -14.90 -6.94
C ILE A 30 -2.92 -15.61 -5.88
N HIS A 31 -3.12 -14.93 -4.75
CA HIS A 31 -3.95 -15.43 -3.66
C HIS A 31 -5.25 -14.63 -3.60
N SER A 32 -6.37 -15.29 -3.86
CA SER A 32 -7.71 -14.72 -3.72
C SER A 32 -8.37 -15.27 -2.46
N PRO A 33 -8.98 -14.43 -1.61
CA PRO A 33 -9.72 -14.91 -0.46
C PRO A 33 -10.96 -15.67 -0.95
N ASN A 34 -11.20 -16.83 -0.36
CA ASN A 34 -12.41 -17.61 -0.52
C ASN A 34 -13.14 -17.66 0.81
N ILE A 35 -14.06 -16.71 0.97
CA ILE A 35 -14.76 -16.48 2.23
C ILE A 35 -15.69 -17.64 2.60
N SER A 36 -16.11 -18.46 1.62
CA SER A 36 -16.93 -19.64 1.89
C SER A 36 -16.19 -20.72 2.70
N LEU A 37 -14.86 -20.62 2.81
CA LEU A 37 -14.03 -21.53 3.60
C LEU A 37 -13.77 -21.01 5.02
N VAL A 38 -14.28 -19.84 5.37
CA VAL A 38 -14.06 -19.23 6.69
C VAL A 38 -15.00 -19.87 7.71
N ASP A 39 -14.42 -20.51 8.73
CA ASP A 39 -15.13 -21.03 9.90
C ASP A 39 -15.82 -19.89 10.68
N THR A 40 -17.15 -19.93 10.73
CA THR A 40 -18.00 -18.90 11.33
C THR A 40 -18.24 -19.04 12.82
N ASP A 41 -17.71 -20.09 13.48
CA ASP A 41 -17.84 -20.26 14.94
C ASP A 41 -17.08 -19.19 15.76
N ARG A 42 -16.50 -18.18 15.10
CA ARG A 42 -15.51 -17.24 15.67
C ARG A 42 -15.84 -15.77 15.46
N ASN A 43 -17.06 -15.36 15.80
CA ASN A 43 -17.51 -13.96 15.78
C ASN A 43 -16.52 -12.97 16.45
N VAL A 44 -15.81 -13.40 17.50
CA VAL A 44 -14.84 -12.56 18.23
C VAL A 44 -13.64 -12.14 17.37
N GLN A 45 -13.10 -13.05 16.54
CA GLN A 45 -11.94 -12.74 15.69
C GLN A 45 -12.32 -11.80 14.55
N MET A 46 -13.48 -12.04 13.94
CA MET A 46 -14.01 -11.16 12.90
C MET A 46 -14.33 -9.76 13.45
N ALA A 47 -14.90 -9.67 14.65
CA ALA A 47 -15.15 -8.37 15.30
C ALA A 47 -13.84 -7.63 15.62
N SER A 48 -12.80 -8.32 16.11
CA SER A 48 -11.48 -7.72 16.33
C SER A 48 -10.85 -7.21 15.03
N PHE A 49 -10.97 -8.00 13.96
CA PHE A 49 -10.53 -7.62 12.62
C PHE A 49 -11.28 -6.38 12.11
N ALA A 50 -12.62 -6.35 12.24
CA ALA A 50 -13.44 -5.19 11.90
C ALA A 50 -13.06 -3.95 12.70
N ASN A 51 -12.84 -4.08 14.02
CA ASN A 51 -12.38 -2.98 14.86
C ASN A 51 -11.04 -2.41 14.38
N THR A 52 -10.11 -3.26 13.96
CA THR A 52 -8.79 -2.84 13.47
C THR A 52 -8.94 -2.01 12.19
N VAL A 53 -9.81 -2.42 11.27
CA VAL A 53 -10.10 -1.70 10.04
C VAL A 53 -10.83 -0.37 10.33
N ILE A 54 -11.79 -0.35 11.26
CA ILE A 54 -12.49 0.88 11.67
C ILE A 54 -11.52 1.90 12.23
N ILE A 55 -10.66 1.49 13.17
CA ILE A 55 -9.69 2.37 13.81
C ILE A 55 -8.67 2.87 12.79
N SER A 56 -8.21 2.01 11.88
CA SER A 56 -7.31 2.42 10.79
C SER A 56 -7.99 3.38 9.80
N GLY A 57 -9.30 3.26 9.60
CA GLY A 57 -10.06 3.93 8.54
C GLY A 57 -9.66 3.53 7.12
N SER A 58 -8.83 2.50 6.96
CA SER A 58 -8.32 2.03 5.68
C SER A 58 -8.17 0.51 5.69
N TYR A 59 -7.97 -0.09 4.51
CA TYR A 59 -7.69 -1.52 4.41
C TYR A 59 -6.31 -1.87 4.96
N LEU A 60 -6.16 -3.10 5.47
CA LEU A 60 -4.89 -3.62 5.94
C LEU A 60 -3.92 -3.90 4.78
N PRO A 61 -2.62 -3.61 4.94
CA PRO A 61 -1.64 -3.75 3.86
C PRO A 61 -1.46 -5.21 3.45
N THR A 62 -1.42 -5.44 2.14
CA THR A 62 -1.29 -6.77 1.55
C THR A 62 0.18 -7.16 1.36
N PRO A 63 0.59 -8.39 1.72
CA PRO A 63 1.94 -8.86 1.46
C PRO A 63 2.18 -9.00 -0.04
N SER A 64 3.34 -8.58 -0.52
CA SER A 64 3.69 -8.66 -1.94
C SER A 64 4.18 -10.07 -2.32
N PRO A 65 3.61 -10.71 -3.36
CA PRO A 65 4.11 -12.00 -3.84
C PRO A 65 5.39 -11.89 -4.69
N CYS A 66 5.72 -10.71 -5.20
CA CYS A 66 6.82 -10.49 -6.17
C CYS A 66 7.70 -9.27 -5.87
N GLY A 67 7.67 -8.75 -4.64
CA GLY A 67 8.37 -7.52 -4.28
C GLY A 67 7.70 -6.29 -4.88
N ARG A 68 8.17 -5.81 -6.04
CA ARG A 68 7.57 -4.67 -6.77
C ARG A 68 6.77 -5.13 -7.97
N CYS A 69 5.45 -5.17 -7.84
CA CYS A 69 4.58 -5.69 -8.88
C CYS A 69 3.13 -5.23 -8.74
N ALA A 70 2.39 -5.32 -9.84
CA ALA A 70 0.96 -5.07 -9.86
C ALA A 70 0.21 -6.23 -10.50
N TYR A 71 -0.98 -6.53 -10.02
CA TYR A 71 -1.84 -7.58 -10.58
C TYR A 71 -3.30 -7.32 -10.23
N ASN A 72 -4.20 -7.91 -11.00
CA ASN A 72 -5.63 -7.83 -10.72
C ASN A 72 -6.09 -9.10 -10.00
N VAL A 73 -7.00 -8.92 -9.04
CA VAL A 73 -7.67 -10.02 -8.33
C VAL A 73 -9.15 -9.82 -8.42
N THR A 74 -9.86 -10.91 -8.71
CA THR A 74 -11.31 -10.96 -8.63
C THR A 74 -11.71 -11.95 -7.55
N PHE A 75 -12.57 -11.53 -6.62
CA PHE A 75 -13.07 -12.37 -5.55
C PHE A 75 -14.46 -11.93 -5.10
N VAL A 76 -15.21 -12.85 -4.49
CA VAL A 76 -16.51 -12.56 -3.90
C VAL A 76 -16.29 -12.07 -2.48
N GLY A 77 -16.89 -10.92 -2.16
CA GLY A 77 -16.82 -10.27 -0.86
C GLY A 77 -18.17 -9.69 -0.45
N THR A 78 -18.15 -8.87 0.59
CA THR A 78 -19.34 -8.22 1.14
C THR A 78 -19.30 -6.73 0.81
N SER A 79 -20.44 -6.17 0.41
CA SER A 79 -20.64 -4.72 0.32
C SER A 79 -21.89 -4.29 1.08
N LEU A 80 -21.98 -3.02 1.44
CA LEU A 80 -23.21 -2.41 1.95
C LEU A 80 -23.81 -1.48 0.90
N GLU A 81 -25.13 -1.46 0.83
CA GLU A 81 -25.91 -0.42 0.18
C GLU A 81 -26.70 0.29 1.27
N CYS A 82 -26.47 1.59 1.43
CA CYS A 82 -27.06 2.39 2.48
C CYS A 82 -28.01 3.42 1.88
N THR A 83 -29.18 3.56 2.48
CA THR A 83 -30.18 4.57 2.10
C THR A 83 -30.60 5.38 3.33
N PRO A 84 -30.99 6.65 3.20
CA PRO A 84 -31.56 7.41 4.30
C PRO A 84 -32.72 6.67 4.98
N ASP A 85 -32.76 6.72 6.31
CA ASP A 85 -33.87 6.18 7.11
C ASP A 85 -34.67 7.32 7.76
N PRO A 86 -35.66 7.90 7.05
CA PRO A 86 -36.49 8.97 7.59
C PRO A 86 -37.44 8.48 8.70
N SER A 87 -37.60 7.16 8.86
CA SER A 87 -38.45 6.57 9.89
C SER A 87 -37.74 6.40 11.24
N TYR A 88 -36.44 6.70 11.30
CA TYR A 88 -35.67 6.57 12.53
C TYR A 88 -36.13 7.57 13.59
N ASP A 89 -36.50 7.07 14.76
CA ASP A 89 -36.88 7.91 15.88
C ASP A 89 -35.65 8.39 16.65
N PHE A 90 -35.36 9.69 16.54
CA PHE A 90 -34.28 10.35 17.28
C PHE A 90 -34.65 10.69 18.72
N SER A 91 -35.88 10.40 19.19
CA SER A 91 -36.27 10.59 20.59
C SER A 91 -35.39 9.79 21.56
N ASP A 92 -34.85 8.66 21.08
CA ASP A 92 -33.93 7.80 21.82
C ASP A 92 -32.54 8.42 22.04
N PHE A 93 -32.21 9.51 21.34
CA PHE A 93 -31.03 10.32 21.64
C PHE A 93 -31.32 11.12 22.92
N LYS A 94 -31.30 10.41 24.06
CA LYS A 94 -31.50 10.99 25.37
C LYS A 94 -30.49 12.13 25.57
N ASN A 95 -31.01 13.32 25.80
CA ASN A 95 -30.24 14.46 26.28
C ASN A 95 -30.50 14.55 27.79
N SER A 96 -29.50 14.22 28.59
CA SER A 96 -29.44 14.75 29.94
C SER A 96 -28.71 16.10 29.90
N SER A 97 -28.73 16.84 31.01
CA SER A 97 -27.98 18.09 31.11
C SER A 97 -26.47 17.90 31.02
N THR A 98 -25.98 16.67 31.21
CA THR A 98 -24.55 16.35 31.26
C THR A 98 -24.11 15.34 30.21
N GLU A 99 -25.02 14.55 29.64
CA GLU A 99 -24.72 13.49 28.69
C GLU A 99 -25.67 13.53 27.50
N PHE A 100 -25.14 13.39 26.29
CA PHE A 100 -25.95 13.22 25.10
C PHE A 100 -25.35 12.18 24.16
N SER A 101 -26.22 11.39 23.54
CA SER A 101 -25.84 10.45 22.48
C SER A 101 -25.47 11.23 21.22
N ILE A 102 -24.31 10.92 20.63
CA ILE A 102 -23.86 11.51 19.35
C ILE A 102 -23.90 10.50 18.21
N TYR A 103 -23.90 9.21 18.53
CA TYR A 103 -23.96 8.12 17.58
C TYR A 103 -24.74 6.95 18.18
N ARG A 104 -25.51 6.27 17.33
CA ARG A 104 -26.18 5.02 17.67
C ARG A 104 -26.20 4.09 16.47
N GLY A 105 -25.54 2.95 16.60
CA GLY A 105 -25.67 1.85 15.65
C GLY A 105 -26.57 0.78 16.24
N THR A 106 -27.49 0.26 15.44
CA THR A 106 -28.32 -0.89 15.78
C THR A 106 -28.25 -1.91 14.66
N LEU A 107 -27.82 -3.13 15.00
CA LEU A 107 -27.83 -4.26 14.09
C LEU A 107 -29.12 -5.05 14.31
N ASP A 108 -30.00 -5.08 13.32
CA ASP A 108 -31.13 -6.00 13.29
C ASP A 108 -30.73 -7.23 12.48
N ILE A 109 -30.68 -8.38 13.14
CA ILE A 109 -30.34 -9.67 12.53
C ILE A 109 -31.56 -10.42 11.99
N ASN A 110 -32.77 -9.87 12.16
CA ASN A 110 -33.99 -10.47 11.64
C ASN A 110 -34.07 -10.28 10.12
N ALA A 111 -34.52 -11.31 9.40
CA ALA A 111 -34.54 -11.31 7.95
C ALA A 111 -35.54 -10.28 7.37
N PRO A 112 -35.11 -9.33 6.51
CA PRO A 112 -33.73 -9.14 6.04
C PRO A 112 -32.89 -8.35 7.05
N ALA A 113 -31.69 -8.82 7.39
CA ALA A 113 -30.88 -8.07 8.35
C ALA A 113 -30.45 -6.73 7.77
N PHE A 114 -30.43 -5.72 8.62
CA PHE A 114 -29.97 -4.39 8.26
C PHE A 114 -29.22 -3.76 9.42
N LEU A 115 -28.24 -2.95 9.07
CA LEU A 115 -27.53 -2.09 10.01
C LEU A 115 -28.15 -0.70 9.91
N THR A 116 -28.67 -0.18 11.02
CA THR A 116 -29.08 1.22 11.08
C THR A 116 -28.04 2.00 11.87
N VAL A 117 -27.53 3.07 11.29
CA VAL A 117 -26.62 3.99 11.94
C VAL A 117 -27.26 5.36 11.96
N ALA A 118 -27.48 5.87 13.17
CA ALA A 118 -27.95 7.23 13.41
C ALA A 118 -26.81 8.05 14.00
N THR A 119 -26.59 9.22 13.43
CA THR A 119 -25.64 10.20 13.92
C THR A 119 -26.33 11.52 14.17
N ARG A 120 -25.77 12.28 15.10
CA ARG A 120 -26.22 13.63 15.42
C ARG A 120 -25.04 14.56 15.22
N GLY A 121 -25.24 15.58 14.40
CA GLY A 121 -24.28 16.66 14.19
C GLY A 121 -24.63 17.90 15.01
N GLY A 122 -23.88 18.97 14.74
CA GLY A 122 -24.07 20.26 15.40
C GLY A 122 -23.51 20.27 16.81
N THR A 123 -24.05 21.14 17.65
CA THR A 123 -23.54 21.40 18.99
C THR A 123 -24.47 20.87 20.08
N PHE A 124 -24.05 20.92 21.34
CA PHE A 124 -24.89 20.49 22.47
C PHE A 124 -26.14 21.37 22.58
N SER A 125 -25.95 22.68 22.44
CA SER A 125 -27.02 23.69 22.57
C SER A 125 -27.95 23.74 21.36
N SER A 126 -27.44 23.44 20.16
CA SER A 126 -28.18 23.47 18.91
C SER A 126 -27.89 22.22 18.07
N PRO A 127 -28.56 21.10 18.38
CA PRO A 127 -28.39 19.89 17.60
C PRO A 127 -28.97 20.08 16.21
N THR A 128 -28.15 19.83 15.20
CA THR A 128 -28.55 19.96 13.80
C THR A 128 -28.03 18.79 12.99
N GLY A 129 -28.63 18.55 11.82
CA GLY A 129 -28.14 17.51 10.92
C GLY A 129 -28.18 16.08 11.50
N ALA A 130 -29.15 15.78 12.37
CA ALA A 130 -29.43 14.40 12.75
C ALA A 130 -29.79 13.60 11.48
N ARG A 131 -29.08 12.50 11.26
CA ARG A 131 -29.24 11.65 10.08
C ARG A 131 -29.19 10.20 10.49
N ALA A 132 -30.03 9.40 9.87
CA ALA A 132 -30.02 7.96 10.03
C ALA A 132 -29.94 7.34 8.64
N VAL A 133 -29.14 6.29 8.54
CA VAL A 133 -29.01 5.49 7.32
C VAL A 133 -29.28 4.03 7.66
N ARG A 134 -29.99 3.36 6.77
CA ARG A 134 -30.25 1.93 6.83
C ARG A 134 -29.44 1.25 5.74
N CYS A 135 -28.60 0.31 6.14
CA CYS A 135 -27.68 -0.41 5.29
C CYS A 135 -28.05 -1.88 5.16
N ILE A 136 -28.08 -2.36 3.94
CA ILE A 136 -28.31 -3.76 3.60
C ILE A 136 -27.01 -4.35 3.03
N ALA A 137 -26.67 -5.57 3.46
CA ALA A 137 -25.49 -6.26 2.97
C ALA A 137 -25.78 -7.08 1.70
N TYR A 138 -24.82 -7.07 0.79
CA TYR A 138 -24.84 -7.85 -0.45
C TYR A 138 -23.55 -8.66 -0.60
N SER A 139 -23.68 -9.85 -1.18
CA SER A 139 -22.58 -10.57 -1.79
C SER A 139 -22.22 -9.84 -3.08
N THR A 140 -20.97 -9.47 -3.24
CA THR A 140 -20.50 -8.61 -4.33
C THR A 140 -19.23 -9.18 -4.93
N LEU A 141 -19.18 -9.29 -6.26
CA LEU A 141 -17.97 -9.65 -6.97
C LEU A 141 -17.10 -8.40 -7.10
N HIS A 142 -15.94 -8.40 -6.44
CA HIS A 142 -14.98 -7.31 -6.49
C HIS A 142 -13.84 -7.65 -7.44
N THR A 143 -13.50 -6.71 -8.32
CA THR A 143 -12.26 -6.72 -9.10
C THR A 143 -11.40 -5.55 -8.63
N VAL A 144 -10.22 -5.86 -8.13
CA VAL A 144 -9.27 -4.86 -7.59
C VAL A 144 -7.90 -5.02 -8.23
N GLY A 145 -7.23 -3.91 -8.47
CA GLY A 145 -5.82 -3.88 -8.84
C GLY A 145 -4.96 -3.72 -7.60
N LEU A 146 -4.08 -4.66 -7.32
CA LEU A 146 -3.07 -4.51 -6.30
C LEU A 146 -1.80 -3.95 -6.92
N TRP A 147 -1.20 -2.98 -6.24
CA TRP A 147 0.09 -2.41 -6.61
C TRP A 147 1.01 -2.48 -5.40
N HIS A 148 2.12 -3.18 -5.56
CA HIS A 148 3.19 -3.25 -4.58
C HIS A 148 4.36 -2.43 -5.09
N ASP A 149 4.50 -1.21 -4.56
CA ASP A 149 5.65 -0.34 -4.83
C ASP A 149 6.54 -0.29 -3.57
N ALA A 150 6.70 0.88 -2.96
CA ALA A 150 7.22 1.01 -1.60
C ALA A 150 6.14 0.71 -0.53
N ILE A 151 4.88 0.95 -0.88
CA ILE A 151 3.70 0.70 -0.06
C ILE A 151 2.71 -0.09 -0.91
N SER A 152 2.09 -1.12 -0.35
CA SER A 152 1.02 -1.86 -1.01
C SER A 152 -0.25 -1.01 -1.04
N ARG A 153 -0.82 -0.78 -2.23
CA ARG A 153 -2.10 -0.11 -2.42
C ARG A 153 -3.07 -1.01 -3.18
N ILE A 154 -4.34 -0.91 -2.83
CA ILE A 154 -5.46 -1.54 -3.52
C ILE A 154 -6.22 -0.46 -4.27
N ASP A 155 -6.38 -0.66 -5.57
CA ASP A 155 -7.10 0.22 -6.50
C ASP A 155 -8.42 -0.48 -6.91
N PRO A 156 -9.57 -0.07 -6.36
CA PRO A 156 -10.85 -0.68 -6.69
C PRO A 156 -11.20 -0.42 -8.16
N ARG A 157 -11.41 -1.47 -8.97
CA ARG A 157 -11.77 -1.31 -10.39
C ARG A 157 -13.27 -1.38 -10.60
N HIS A 158 -13.88 -2.47 -10.16
CA HIS A 158 -15.29 -2.76 -10.40
C HIS A 158 -15.86 -3.61 -9.27
N SER A 159 -17.12 -3.35 -8.94
CA SER A 159 -17.86 -4.11 -7.94
C SER A 159 -19.27 -4.35 -8.48
N THR A 160 -19.68 -5.61 -8.63
CA THR A 160 -21.04 -5.96 -9.06
C THR A 160 -21.78 -6.68 -7.93
N PRO A 161 -22.86 -6.09 -7.37
CA PRO A 161 -23.68 -6.77 -6.40
C PRO A 161 -24.33 -8.00 -7.04
N LEU A 162 -24.27 -9.13 -6.34
CA LEU A 162 -24.79 -10.42 -6.81
C LEU A 162 -26.12 -10.73 -6.13
N THR A 163 -26.10 -10.92 -4.81
CA THR A 163 -27.27 -11.37 -4.03
C THR A 163 -27.32 -10.64 -2.70
N LYS A 164 -28.52 -10.31 -2.25
CA LYS A 164 -28.74 -9.77 -0.90
C LYS A 164 -28.40 -10.85 0.13
N LEU A 165 -27.60 -10.51 1.13
CA LEU A 165 -27.24 -11.45 2.19
C LEU A 165 -28.38 -11.51 3.20
N ASP A 166 -28.90 -12.71 3.42
CA ASP A 166 -29.88 -13.00 4.46
C ASP A 166 -29.18 -13.62 5.66
N PHE A 167 -29.35 -13.03 6.84
CA PHE A 167 -28.73 -13.51 8.08
C PHE A 167 -29.72 -14.43 8.77
N LYS A 168 -30.16 -15.46 8.05
CA LYS A 168 -30.99 -16.49 8.66
C LYS A 168 -30.13 -17.26 9.64
N ILE A 169 -30.47 -17.13 10.92
CA ILE A 169 -29.94 -17.99 11.98
C ILE A 169 -30.92 -19.16 12.08
N PRO A 170 -30.63 -20.34 11.48
CA PRO A 170 -31.39 -21.53 11.84
C PRO A 170 -31.14 -21.82 13.32
N ASP A 171 -32.22 -22.07 14.05
CA ASP A 171 -32.37 -22.08 15.51
C ASP A 171 -31.38 -22.94 16.33
N ARG A 172 -30.44 -23.67 15.70
CA ARG A 172 -29.49 -24.55 16.40
C ARG A 172 -28.06 -24.63 15.86
N GLN A 173 -27.67 -23.90 14.83
CA GLN A 173 -26.26 -23.82 14.43
C GLN A 173 -26.07 -22.58 13.56
N ILE A 174 -25.28 -21.63 14.06
CA ILE A 174 -24.94 -20.39 13.35
C ILE A 174 -23.87 -20.75 12.29
N GLN A 175 -24.26 -21.52 11.29
CA GLN A 175 -23.53 -21.51 10.02
C GLN A 175 -24.02 -20.29 9.25
N LEU A 176 -23.53 -19.13 9.67
CA LEU A 176 -23.54 -17.96 8.81
C LEU A 176 -22.69 -18.33 7.58
N ASP A 177 -23.13 -17.96 6.39
CA ASP A 177 -22.19 -17.92 5.26
C ASP A 177 -21.09 -16.94 5.65
N GLY A 178 -19.82 -17.24 5.37
CA GLY A 178 -18.69 -16.40 5.76
C GLY A 178 -18.89 -14.94 5.35
N LEU A 179 -19.56 -14.69 4.22
CA LEU A 179 -19.92 -13.35 3.74
C LEU A 179 -20.86 -12.59 4.69
N SER A 180 -21.90 -13.27 5.18
CA SER A 180 -22.82 -12.72 6.17
C SER A 180 -22.15 -12.54 7.53
N ALA A 181 -21.20 -13.42 7.90
CA ALA A 181 -20.44 -13.27 9.13
C ALA A 181 -19.56 -12.01 9.12
N PHE A 182 -18.96 -11.64 7.98
CA PHE A 182 -18.23 -10.36 7.84
C PHE A 182 -19.15 -9.14 7.97
N ALA A 183 -20.32 -9.21 7.35
CA ALA A 183 -21.32 -8.14 7.47
C ALA A 183 -21.78 -7.97 8.93
N ALA A 184 -22.02 -9.09 9.61
CA ALA A 184 -22.41 -9.13 11.01
C ALA A 184 -21.28 -8.61 11.90
N ALA A 185 -20.02 -8.96 11.62
CA ALA A 185 -18.88 -8.49 12.38
C ALA A 185 -18.73 -6.96 12.32
N LEU A 186 -18.89 -6.36 11.13
CA LEU A 186 -18.93 -4.90 11.01
C LEU A 186 -20.14 -4.33 11.76
N GLY A 187 -21.32 -4.92 11.58
CA GLY A 187 -22.53 -4.52 12.28
C GLY A 187 -22.36 -4.53 13.80
N LEU A 188 -21.75 -5.58 14.36
CA LEU A 188 -21.45 -5.73 15.78
C LEU A 188 -20.41 -4.72 16.26
N ALA A 189 -19.39 -4.42 15.45
CA ALA A 189 -18.39 -3.40 15.77
C ALA A 189 -18.99 -1.98 15.80
N LEU A 190 -20.07 -1.77 15.04
CA LEU A 190 -20.81 -0.51 14.96
C LEU A 190 -22.02 -0.46 15.90
N ASN A 191 -22.46 -1.60 16.46
CA ASN A 191 -23.66 -1.73 17.27
C ASN A 191 -23.43 -1.23 18.70
N GLY A 192 -24.07 -0.13 19.06
CA GLY A 192 -23.96 0.48 20.37
C GLY A 192 -24.22 1.97 20.32
N ILE A 193 -23.87 2.65 21.42
CA ILE A 193 -24.09 4.08 21.60
C ILE A 193 -22.75 4.74 21.91
N VAL A 194 -22.50 5.90 21.33
CA VAL A 194 -21.44 6.82 21.76
C VAL A 194 -22.13 7.99 22.44
N THR A 195 -21.76 8.23 23.69
CA THR A 195 -22.23 9.41 24.44
C THR A 195 -21.07 10.38 24.65
N TYR A 196 -21.38 11.66 24.60
CA TYR A 196 -20.48 12.72 25.04
C TYR A 196 -20.95 13.24 26.39
N ASN A 197 -20.03 13.35 27.33
CA ASN A 197 -20.24 13.92 28.64
C ASN A 197 -19.72 15.37 28.66
N ALA A 198 -20.64 16.33 28.71
CA ALA A 198 -20.36 17.75 28.71
C ALA A 198 -19.68 18.23 30.00
N SER A 199 -19.89 17.57 31.14
CA SER A 199 -19.26 17.95 32.41
C SER A 199 -17.74 17.81 32.37
N ASP A 200 -17.28 16.72 31.75
CA ASP A 200 -15.85 16.35 31.71
C ASP A 200 -15.24 16.53 30.31
N SER A 201 -16.02 17.04 29.35
CA SER A 201 -15.64 17.15 27.93
C SER A 201 -15.10 15.83 27.35
N SER A 202 -15.67 14.70 27.73
CA SER A 202 -15.15 13.37 27.41
C SER A 202 -16.15 12.55 26.59
N ILE A 203 -15.62 11.70 25.70
CA ILE A 203 -16.41 10.74 24.94
C ILE A 203 -16.40 9.41 25.69
N VAL A 204 -17.58 8.92 26.06
CA VAL A 204 -17.77 7.62 26.69
C VAL A 204 -18.24 6.64 25.64
N SER A 205 -17.37 5.70 25.27
CA SER A 205 -17.72 4.65 24.34
C SER A 205 -16.93 3.36 24.56
N ARG A 206 -17.58 2.25 24.23
CA ARG A 206 -16.93 0.93 24.07
C ARG A 206 -16.70 0.59 22.59
N LEU A 207 -17.14 1.47 21.69
CA LEU A 207 -17.05 1.27 20.25
C LEU A 207 -15.71 1.80 19.72
N PRO A 208 -15.20 1.24 18.61
CA PRO A 208 -14.03 1.77 17.91
C PRO A 208 -14.31 3.10 17.18
N VAL A 209 -15.59 3.45 16.97
CA VAL A 209 -16.03 4.58 16.11
C VAL A 209 -15.39 5.92 16.50
N PRO A 210 -15.32 6.33 17.78
CA PRO A 210 -14.71 7.61 18.15
C PRO A 210 -13.20 7.69 17.91
N PHE A 211 -12.54 6.55 17.73
CA PHE A 211 -11.11 6.46 17.44
C PHE A 211 -10.82 6.31 15.94
N SER A 212 -11.86 6.24 15.12
CA SER A 212 -11.72 6.18 13.67
C SER A 212 -11.42 7.56 13.10
N PRO A 213 -10.72 7.65 11.95
CA PRO A 213 -10.47 8.93 11.29
C PRO A 213 -11.74 9.55 10.69
N PHE A 214 -12.88 8.85 10.72
CA PHE A 214 -14.17 9.38 10.28
C PHE A 214 -14.86 10.23 11.35
N PHE A 215 -14.38 10.18 12.59
CA PHE A 215 -14.90 10.99 13.67
C PHE A 215 -14.09 12.28 13.78
N HIS A 216 -14.74 13.41 13.48
CA HIS A 216 -14.13 14.73 13.56
C HIS A 216 -14.90 15.60 14.55
N THR A 217 -14.20 16.02 15.60
CA THR A 217 -14.63 17.11 16.49
C THR A 217 -14.03 18.41 15.96
N GLU A 218 -14.89 19.38 15.69
CA GLU A 218 -14.42 20.73 15.36
C GLU A 218 -14.31 21.53 16.66
N ASP A 219 -13.09 21.93 17.01
CA ASP A 219 -12.79 22.70 18.21
C ASP A 219 -13.23 24.17 18.03
N GLN A 220 -14.54 24.43 18.12
CA GLN A 220 -15.06 25.81 18.05
C GLN A 220 -15.16 26.49 19.43
N ASN A 221 -15.21 25.71 20.53
CA ASN A 221 -15.03 26.17 21.92
C ASN A 221 -15.10 24.96 22.85
N ILE A 222 -14.36 24.96 23.97
CA ILE A 222 -14.38 23.87 24.98
C ILE A 222 -15.80 23.61 25.50
N THR A 223 -16.65 24.64 25.50
CA THR A 223 -18.02 24.57 26.04
C THR A 223 -19.07 24.06 25.06
N ASP A 224 -18.79 24.00 23.75
CA ASP A 224 -19.76 23.56 22.75
C ASP A 224 -19.06 22.92 21.54
N ILE A 225 -18.59 21.68 21.72
CA ILE A 225 -17.90 20.92 20.67
C ILE A 225 -18.90 20.58 19.56
N ALA A 226 -18.57 20.95 18.33
CA ALA A 226 -19.36 20.58 17.17
C ALA A 226 -18.92 19.20 16.67
N PHE A 227 -19.89 18.29 16.56
CA PHE A 227 -19.65 16.97 15.98
C PHE A 227 -19.97 17.01 14.49
N SER A 228 -19.00 16.63 13.68
CA SER A 228 -19.21 16.44 12.26
C SER A 228 -18.98 14.99 11.90
N TRP A 229 -19.91 14.46 11.11
CA TRP A 229 -19.85 13.11 10.58
C TRP A 229 -19.77 13.21 9.07
N PRO A 230 -18.91 12.42 8.41
CA PRO A 230 -18.97 12.31 6.96
C PRO A 230 -20.32 11.72 6.55
N ASP A 231 -20.61 11.81 5.26
CA ASP A 231 -21.82 11.22 4.72
C ASP A 231 -21.85 9.70 4.96
N MET A 232 -22.76 9.25 5.82
CA MET A 232 -22.84 7.86 6.24
C MET A 232 -23.33 6.94 5.11
N GLU A 233 -24.01 7.49 4.09
CA GLU A 233 -24.44 6.75 2.91
C GLU A 233 -23.24 6.24 2.10
N THR A 234 -22.13 6.97 2.10
CA THR A 234 -20.89 6.62 1.38
C THR A 234 -19.82 6.07 2.31
N THR A 235 -19.76 6.54 3.56
CA THR A 235 -18.75 6.12 4.54
C THR A 235 -18.92 4.65 4.94
N LEU A 236 -20.14 4.20 5.24
CA LEU A 236 -20.38 2.81 5.67
C LEU A 236 -20.09 1.79 4.56
N PRO A 237 -20.51 2.01 3.29
CA PRO A 237 -20.04 1.17 2.19
C PRO A 237 -18.53 1.17 2.01
N SER A 238 -17.86 2.33 2.14
CA SER A 238 -16.40 2.39 2.01
C SER A 238 -15.68 1.63 3.13
N LEU A 239 -16.24 1.65 4.34
CA LEU A 239 -15.72 0.90 5.48
C LEU A 239 -15.89 -0.61 5.29
N MET A 240 -17.06 -1.05 4.80
CA MET A 240 -17.28 -2.46 4.45
C MET A 240 -16.33 -2.89 3.32
N GLN A 241 -16.13 -2.04 2.32
CA GLN A 241 -15.19 -2.30 1.25
C GLN A 241 -13.75 -2.44 1.78
N ASN A 242 -13.31 -1.54 2.66
CA ASN A 242 -12.00 -1.63 3.31
C ASN A 242 -11.86 -2.92 4.13
N LEU A 243 -12.91 -3.34 4.83
CA LEU A 243 -12.94 -4.60 5.58
C LEU A 243 -12.79 -5.80 4.65
N THR A 244 -13.57 -5.84 3.57
CA THR A 244 -13.51 -6.89 2.54
C THR A 244 -12.14 -6.92 1.86
N PHE A 245 -11.54 -5.78 1.57
CA PHE A 245 -10.21 -5.70 0.95
C PHE A 245 -9.08 -6.07 1.91
N SER A 246 -9.26 -5.83 3.21
CA SER A 246 -8.33 -6.26 4.24
C SER A 246 -8.16 -7.78 4.29
N LEU A 247 -9.08 -8.56 3.72
CA LEU A 247 -8.92 -10.01 3.58
C LEU A 247 -7.72 -10.39 2.71
N LEU A 248 -7.29 -9.52 1.81
CA LEU A 248 -6.08 -9.73 1.01
C LEU A 248 -4.79 -9.61 1.85
N SER A 249 -4.86 -9.05 3.07
CA SER A 249 -3.70 -8.84 3.95
C SER A 249 -3.15 -10.13 4.56
N ARG A 250 -3.92 -11.23 4.53
CA ARG A 250 -3.64 -12.48 5.24
C ARG A 250 -3.51 -12.34 6.76
N GLN A 251 -3.81 -11.18 7.33
CA GLN A 251 -3.76 -10.96 8.78
C GLN A 251 -4.98 -11.54 9.49
N PHE A 252 -6.04 -11.87 8.74
CA PHE A 252 -7.14 -12.64 9.27
C PHE A 252 -6.65 -14.09 9.49
N HIS A 253 -6.48 -14.49 10.75
CA HIS A 253 -6.02 -15.83 11.13
C HIS A 253 -7.19 -16.81 11.19
N ALA A 254 -7.38 -17.63 10.15
CA ALA A 254 -8.19 -18.84 10.28
C ALA A 254 -7.43 -19.87 11.14
N ARG A 255 -8.07 -20.46 12.15
CA ARG A 255 -7.38 -21.32 13.14
C ARG A 255 -6.92 -22.66 12.58
N GLU A 256 -7.64 -23.23 11.63
CA GLU A 256 -7.23 -24.46 10.99
C GLU A 256 -6.16 -24.16 9.96
N SER A 257 -5.16 -25.03 9.84
CA SER A 257 -4.02 -24.90 8.92
C SER A 257 -4.40 -24.82 7.43
N GLY A 258 -5.69 -24.80 7.11
CA GLY A 258 -6.23 -24.49 5.79
C GLY A 258 -6.16 -22.99 5.52
N THR A 259 -5.51 -22.60 4.44
CA THR A 259 -5.58 -21.23 3.95
C THR A 259 -6.98 -21.00 3.36
N TYR A 260 -7.73 -20.03 3.86
CA TYR A 260 -8.94 -19.51 3.18
C TYR A 260 -8.61 -18.81 1.86
N PHE A 261 -7.35 -18.83 1.43
CA PHE A 261 -6.94 -18.37 0.12
C PHE A 261 -6.94 -19.51 -0.89
N THR A 262 -7.56 -19.26 -2.02
CA THR A 262 -7.32 -20.06 -3.22
C THR A 262 -6.10 -19.51 -3.94
N GLN A 263 -5.17 -20.41 -4.27
CA GLN A 263 -4.01 -20.09 -5.09
C GLN A 263 -4.39 -20.28 -6.55
N SER A 264 -4.16 -19.25 -7.37
CA SER A 264 -4.35 -19.33 -8.81
C SER A 264 -3.09 -18.87 -9.53
N PRO A 265 -2.68 -19.56 -10.61
CA PRO A 265 -1.62 -19.06 -11.47
C PRO A 265 -2.11 -17.77 -12.16
N GLY A 266 -1.30 -16.71 -12.09
CA GLY A 266 -1.61 -15.42 -12.67
C GLY A 266 -0.39 -14.77 -13.30
N LEU A 267 -0.61 -13.58 -13.87
CA LEU A 267 0.45 -12.75 -14.42
C LEU A 267 0.58 -11.48 -13.57
N CYS A 268 1.78 -11.24 -13.08
CA CYS A 268 2.12 -10.05 -12.33
C CYS A 268 2.93 -9.10 -13.21
N TRP A 269 2.51 -7.85 -13.26
CA TRP A 269 3.23 -6.77 -13.89
C TRP A 269 4.37 -6.33 -12.97
N THR A 270 5.58 -6.79 -13.24
CA THR A 270 6.76 -6.38 -12.46
C THR A 270 7.44 -5.20 -13.14
N THR A 271 7.75 -4.15 -12.38
CA THR A 271 8.57 -3.04 -12.88
C THR A 271 10.03 -3.45 -12.83
N GLN A 272 10.65 -3.64 -13.99
CA GLN A 272 12.09 -3.86 -14.03
C GLN A 272 12.80 -2.50 -14.09
N PRO A 273 13.86 -2.27 -13.30
CA PRO A 273 14.65 -1.07 -13.46
C PRO A 273 15.30 -1.12 -14.84
N MET A 274 14.88 -0.24 -15.74
CA MET A 274 15.57 -0.04 -17.00
C MET A 274 16.55 1.11 -16.85
N TYR A 275 17.74 0.89 -17.40
CA TYR A 275 18.78 1.89 -17.46
C TYR A 275 18.68 2.58 -18.80
N GLU A 276 18.18 3.82 -18.80
CA GLU A 276 18.22 4.64 -20.01
C GLU A 276 19.55 5.40 -20.04
N TYR A 277 20.29 5.21 -21.14
CA TYR A 277 21.50 5.96 -21.40
C TYR A 277 21.14 7.25 -22.12
N THR A 278 21.37 8.39 -21.47
CA THR A 278 21.29 9.68 -22.17
C THR A 278 22.41 9.78 -23.20
N THR A 279 22.06 9.82 -24.49
CA THR A 279 23.01 9.78 -25.61
C THR A 279 24.13 10.80 -25.47
N TRP A 280 23.81 12.03 -25.07
CA TRP A 280 24.79 13.10 -24.89
C TRP A 280 25.80 12.81 -23.78
N ARG A 281 25.39 12.21 -22.65
CA ARG A 281 26.34 11.85 -21.59
C ARG A 281 27.24 10.69 -21.96
N LEU A 282 26.83 9.82 -22.88
CA LEU A 282 27.73 8.82 -23.45
C LEU A 282 28.65 9.48 -24.48
N LEU A 283 28.13 10.38 -25.31
CA LEU A 283 28.92 11.03 -26.35
C LEU A 283 30.04 11.92 -25.78
N THR A 284 29.82 12.64 -24.68
CA THR A 284 30.81 13.56 -24.11
C THR A 284 32.12 12.89 -23.68
N PRO A 285 32.15 11.87 -22.81
CA PRO A 285 33.41 11.25 -22.37
C PRO A 285 34.10 10.50 -23.52
N TYR A 286 33.34 9.82 -24.37
CA TYR A 286 33.91 9.13 -25.53
C TYR A 286 34.47 10.13 -26.56
N GLY A 287 33.74 11.21 -26.81
CA GLY A 287 34.16 12.31 -27.67
C GLY A 287 35.40 13.05 -27.12
N MET A 288 35.47 13.27 -25.81
CA MET A 288 36.67 13.83 -25.15
C MET A 288 37.87 12.89 -25.28
N GLY A 289 37.66 11.57 -25.11
CA GLY A 289 38.72 10.58 -25.29
C GLY A 289 39.27 10.60 -26.72
N TRP A 290 38.39 10.60 -27.71
CA TRP A 290 38.76 10.71 -29.12
C TRP A 290 39.49 12.02 -29.44
N GLY A 291 38.98 13.15 -28.92
CA GLY A 291 39.60 14.46 -29.06
C GLY A 291 41.01 14.49 -28.48
N ALA A 292 41.20 13.96 -27.27
CA ALA A 292 42.51 13.86 -26.65
C ALA A 292 43.47 13.01 -27.51
N THR A 293 43.04 11.83 -27.97
CA THR A 293 43.88 10.98 -28.84
C THR A 293 44.27 11.66 -30.15
N ALA A 294 43.36 12.44 -30.75
CA ALA A 294 43.66 13.20 -31.96
C ALA A 294 44.72 14.27 -31.70
N VAL A 295 44.63 14.99 -30.57
CA VAL A 295 45.64 16.00 -30.18
C VAL A 295 47.02 15.35 -29.98
N TRP A 296 47.10 14.21 -29.28
CA TRP A 296 48.36 13.49 -29.09
C TRP A 296 48.99 13.02 -30.41
N LEU A 297 48.17 12.57 -31.37
CA LEU A 297 48.65 12.20 -32.71
C LEU A 297 49.23 13.40 -33.44
N VAL A 298 48.54 14.55 -33.44
CA VAL A 298 49.02 15.78 -34.09
C VAL A 298 50.35 16.24 -33.48
N VAL A 299 50.47 16.21 -32.15
CA VAL A 299 51.73 16.55 -31.46
C VAL A 299 52.86 15.56 -31.83
N GLY A 300 52.55 14.26 -31.91
CA GLY A 300 53.50 13.24 -32.35
C GLY A 300 54.01 13.49 -33.77
N PHE A 301 53.10 13.70 -34.73
CA PHE A 301 53.46 14.03 -36.11
C PHE A 301 54.25 15.33 -36.22
N TRP A 302 53.89 16.36 -35.45
CA TRP A 302 54.62 17.62 -35.43
C TRP A 302 56.06 17.44 -34.93
N HIS A 303 56.26 16.65 -33.88
CA HIS A 303 57.60 16.31 -33.38
C HIS A 303 58.43 15.53 -34.40
N VAL A 304 57.82 14.58 -35.10
CA VAL A 304 58.48 13.83 -36.19
C VAL A 304 58.93 14.80 -37.30
N GLY A 305 58.05 15.71 -37.73
CA GLY A 305 58.36 16.70 -38.75
C GLY A 305 59.46 17.68 -38.35
N ARG A 306 59.46 18.16 -37.09
CA ARG A 306 60.47 19.12 -36.62
C ARG A 306 61.85 18.52 -36.41
N ASN A 307 61.92 17.27 -35.98
CA ASN A 307 63.21 16.63 -35.71
C ASN A 307 63.93 16.20 -36.99
N GLY A 308 63.27 16.24 -38.16
CA GLY A 308 63.88 16.31 -39.50
C GLY A 308 64.90 15.22 -39.84
N ARG A 309 65.02 14.20 -39.00
CA ARG A 309 65.91 13.06 -39.16
C ARG A 309 65.02 11.85 -39.21
N GLU A 310 64.79 11.38 -40.43
CA GLU A 310 64.47 9.99 -40.71
C GLU A 310 65.60 9.16 -40.10
N ARG A 311 65.45 8.81 -38.82
CA ARG A 311 66.17 7.68 -38.25
C ARG A 311 65.35 6.49 -38.68
N ASP A 312 65.91 5.67 -39.57
CA ASP A 312 65.35 4.36 -39.89
C ASP A 312 65.05 3.63 -38.57
N LEU A 313 63.77 3.52 -38.25
CA LEU A 313 63.27 2.70 -37.16
C LEU A 313 63.32 1.25 -37.64
N THR A 314 64.52 0.74 -37.90
CA THR A 314 64.71 -0.70 -38.05
C THR A 314 64.31 -1.35 -36.73
N PHE A 315 63.49 -2.40 -36.84
CA PHE A 315 62.87 -3.12 -35.73
C PHE A 315 63.87 -3.50 -34.61
N LEU A 316 65.15 -3.69 -34.95
CA LEU A 316 66.26 -3.93 -34.03
C LEU A 316 66.43 -2.85 -32.96
N ASN A 317 66.32 -1.55 -33.31
CA ASN A 317 66.53 -0.46 -32.36
C ASN A 317 65.37 -0.34 -31.35
N LEU A 318 64.17 -0.79 -31.72
CA LEU A 318 63.00 -0.78 -30.82
C LEU A 318 63.06 -1.92 -29.81
N VAL A 319 63.58 -3.08 -30.22
CA VAL A 319 63.82 -4.23 -29.35
C VAL A 319 64.96 -3.94 -28.38
N GLU A 320 66.04 -3.31 -28.83
CA GLU A 320 67.19 -2.95 -27.97
C GLU A 320 66.83 -1.88 -26.92
N GLY A 321 65.92 -0.95 -27.24
CA GLY A 321 65.39 0.03 -26.29
C GLY A 321 64.45 -0.55 -25.22
N LEU A 322 63.74 -1.64 -25.53
CA LEU A 322 62.91 -2.37 -24.56
C LEU A 322 63.75 -3.27 -23.64
N ASP A 323 64.91 -3.75 -24.10
CA ASP A 323 65.83 -4.59 -23.31
C ASP A 323 66.67 -3.78 -22.30
N MET A 324 66.75 -2.45 -22.46
CA MET A 324 67.35 -1.53 -21.48
C MET A 324 66.39 -1.13 -20.33
N ALA A 325 65.32 -1.90 -20.09
CA ALA A 325 64.52 -1.75 -18.88
C ALA A 325 65.44 -1.85 -17.64
N PRO A 326 65.54 -0.79 -16.82
CA PRO A 326 66.55 -0.72 -15.77
C PRO A 326 66.31 -1.82 -14.74
N LYS A 327 67.30 -2.69 -14.55
CA LYS A 327 67.40 -3.60 -13.40
C LYS A 327 67.12 -2.78 -12.14
N SER A 328 65.92 -2.96 -11.58
CA SER A 328 65.51 -2.25 -10.38
C SER A 328 66.49 -2.62 -9.27
N LYS A 329 67.32 -1.64 -8.86
CA LYS A 329 68.19 -1.81 -7.70
C LYS A 329 67.28 -1.94 -6.49
N HIS A 330 67.13 -3.19 -6.06
CA HIS A 330 66.44 -3.62 -4.86
C HIS A 330 67.11 -2.95 -3.64
N LYS A 331 66.66 -1.75 -3.29
CA LYS A 331 67.12 -1.01 -2.11
C LYS A 331 66.42 -1.62 -0.89
N ARG A 332 67.02 -2.65 -0.29
CA ARG A 332 66.70 -3.16 1.05
C ARG A 332 66.65 -1.98 2.02
N ARG A 333 65.45 -1.59 2.46
CA ARG A 333 65.27 -0.69 3.59
C ARG A 333 65.24 -1.54 4.86
N GLY A 334 66.23 -1.28 5.71
CA GLY A 334 66.45 -1.96 6.97
C GLY A 334 65.29 -1.80 7.93
N HIS A 335 64.99 -2.91 8.59
CA HIS A 335 64.11 -3.06 9.72
C HIS A 335 64.78 -2.39 10.93
N ARG A 336 64.28 -1.22 11.37
CA ARG A 336 64.60 -0.67 12.70
C ARG A 336 63.49 -1.10 13.66
N ARG A 337 63.85 -1.99 14.58
CA ARG A 337 63.14 -2.24 15.84
C ARG A 337 63.22 -0.97 16.69
N ALA A 338 62.10 -0.58 17.29
CA ALA A 338 62.10 0.18 18.53
C ALA A 338 61.01 -0.41 19.43
N SER A 339 61.44 -0.59 20.67
CA SER A 339 60.76 -1.07 21.88
C SER A 339 59.48 -0.34 22.23
#